data_AF-A0A0E3R4G2-F1
#
_entry.id   AF-A0A0E3R4G2-F1
#
_cell.length_a   1.000
_cell.length_b   1.000
_cell.length_c   1.000
_cell.angle_alpha   90.00
_cell.angle_beta   90.00
_cell.angle_gamma   90.00
#
_symmetry.space_group_name_H-M   'P 1'
#
loop_
_entity.id
_entity.type
_entity.pdbx_description
1 polymer ?
#
loop_
_entity_poly.entity_id
_entity_poly.type
_entity_poly.pdbx_seq_one_letter_code
_entity_poly.pdbx_strand_id
1 'polypeptide(L)'
;MYKLLMENQDSWDIFTRKEEYYPEKLDEHQRFLFSEKDLLNASEPEVSRYLMENGMQVEFPENKSFAVCLTHDVDDIYPPLSHSLLSSAYSLKRLNFKDSAAQLLWKLRGIDYSPYLNFSKIMDIEASFEAESSFYFITAEADPIRFRYDIEDIEHHLGEVLDRGWEVGLHGGYYSYDSPDKIKKEKERLEAVLGKKVIGFRNHYLRFKTPDSWEILASAGFSYDSTFGHRYSVGFRNGMCHPFSPYNLNTGKKIAILEIPLVVMDTALFATSKSFEEAWERTKSLIDTTASLNGVITLLWHNFAFSCNFRQGWVKLYEKVLQYCSEKGAWMTSGEEIYRWWADRS
;
A
#
# COMPACT_ATOMS: atom_id res chain seq x y z
N MET A 1 15.78 6.12 18.82
CA MET A 1 14.53 5.33 18.75
C MET A 1 14.52 4.15 19.73
N TYR A 2 15.09 2.96 19.42
CA TYR A 2 14.86 1.74 20.24
C TYR A 2 15.20 1.83 21.72
N LYS A 3 16.31 2.48 22.10
CA LYS A 3 16.68 2.65 23.52
C LYS A 3 15.59 3.40 24.28
N LEU A 4 15.12 4.51 23.71
CA LEU A 4 14.03 5.32 24.24
C LEU A 4 12.73 4.51 24.34
N LEU A 5 12.39 3.74 23.30
CA LEU A 5 11.20 2.87 23.35
C LEU A 5 11.31 1.81 24.45
N MET A 6 12.47 1.19 24.63
CA MET A 6 12.68 0.19 25.69
C MET A 6 12.59 0.76 27.11
N GLU A 7 12.68 2.08 27.28
CA GLU A 7 12.44 2.75 28.58
C GLU A 7 10.94 2.87 28.91
N ASN A 8 10.06 2.73 27.91
CA ASN A 8 8.61 2.75 28.05
C ASN A 8 8.00 1.42 27.54
N GLN A 9 7.72 0.49 28.46
CA GLN A 9 7.29 -0.86 28.12
C GLN A 9 6.03 -0.90 27.24
N ASP A 10 5.07 -0.01 27.48
CA ASP A 10 3.82 0.04 26.71
C ASP A 10 4.10 0.44 25.25
N SER A 11 4.90 1.49 25.04
CA SER A 11 5.32 1.93 23.69
C SER A 11 6.17 0.88 22.99
N TRP A 12 7.01 0.16 23.72
CA TRP A 12 7.81 -0.94 23.18
C TRP A 12 6.95 -2.12 22.72
N ASP A 13 5.97 -2.53 23.53
CA ASP A 13 5.08 -3.65 23.23
C ASP A 13 4.18 -3.31 22.02
N ILE A 14 3.70 -2.06 21.91
CA ILE A 14 2.95 -1.56 20.75
C ILE A 14 3.84 -1.52 19.50
N PHE A 15 5.03 -0.91 19.59
CA PHE A 15 5.97 -0.78 18.48
C PHE A 15 6.34 -2.14 17.86
N THR A 16 6.69 -3.10 18.71
CA THR A 16 7.10 -4.45 18.31
C THR A 16 5.93 -5.36 17.99
N ARG A 17 4.70 -4.93 18.27
CA ARG A 17 3.48 -5.74 18.19
C ARG A 17 3.67 -7.10 18.86
N LYS A 18 4.14 -7.08 20.10
CA LYS A 18 4.50 -8.27 20.90
C LYS A 18 3.38 -9.31 20.95
N GLU A 19 2.12 -8.87 21.00
CA GLU A 19 0.93 -9.72 20.96
C GLU A 19 0.78 -10.54 19.67
N GLU A 20 1.39 -10.12 18.56
CA GLU A 20 1.32 -10.83 17.28
C GLU A 20 2.31 -11.99 17.16
N TYR A 21 3.29 -12.12 18.09
CA TYR A 21 4.25 -13.22 18.09
C TYR A 21 3.60 -14.56 18.43
N TYR A 22 2.58 -14.54 19.29
CA TYR A 22 1.85 -15.71 19.75
C TYR A 22 0.35 -15.40 19.76
N PRO A 23 -0.27 -15.26 18.57
CA PRO A 23 -1.63 -14.77 18.46
C PRO A 23 -2.63 -15.79 19.00
N GLU A 24 -3.57 -15.35 19.84
CA GLU A 24 -4.66 -16.21 20.32
C GLU A 24 -5.66 -16.55 19.21
N LYS A 25 -5.86 -15.61 18.27
CA LYS A 25 -6.83 -15.71 17.18
C LYS A 25 -6.25 -15.19 15.87
N LEU A 26 -6.56 -15.92 14.82
CA LEU A 26 -6.27 -15.55 13.45
C LEU A 26 -7.59 -15.48 12.67
N ASP A 27 -7.63 -14.65 11.64
CA ASP A 27 -8.75 -14.63 10.69
C ASP A 27 -8.67 -15.76 9.66
N GLU A 28 -9.65 -15.82 8.74
CA GLU A 28 -9.72 -16.83 7.68
C GLU A 28 -8.53 -16.82 6.72
N HIS A 29 -7.74 -15.75 6.71
CA HIS A 29 -6.54 -15.59 5.89
C HIS A 29 -5.24 -15.74 6.70
N GLN A 30 -5.33 -16.25 7.93
CA GLN A 30 -4.19 -16.46 8.84
C GLN A 30 -3.47 -15.16 9.22
N ARG A 31 -4.21 -14.04 9.31
CA ARG A 31 -3.69 -12.77 9.82
C ARG A 31 -4.09 -12.59 11.27
N PHE A 32 -3.32 -11.79 12.00
CA PHE A 32 -3.69 -11.36 13.34
C PHE A 32 -5.08 -10.72 13.36
N LEU A 33 -5.97 -11.22 14.21
CA LEU A 33 -7.32 -10.70 14.35
C LEU A 33 -7.38 -9.60 15.42
N PHE A 34 -7.57 -8.36 14.98
CA PHE A 34 -7.69 -7.19 15.86
C PHE A 34 -9.04 -7.16 16.58
N SER A 35 -9.05 -6.74 17.85
CA SER A 35 -10.29 -6.44 18.56
C SER A 35 -10.86 -5.10 18.13
N GLU A 36 -12.17 -4.88 18.33
CA GLU A 36 -12.80 -3.59 18.04
C GLU A 36 -12.12 -2.43 18.77
N LYS A 37 -11.64 -2.67 20.00
CA LYS A 37 -10.92 -1.67 20.79
C LYS A 37 -9.60 -1.27 20.14
N ASP A 38 -8.85 -2.25 19.62
CA ASP A 38 -7.58 -1.97 18.92
C ASP A 38 -7.82 -1.11 17.67
N LEU A 39 -8.90 -1.40 16.94
CA LEU A 39 -9.27 -0.65 15.74
C LEU A 39 -9.76 0.77 16.05
N LEU A 40 -10.40 1.00 17.20
CA LEU A 40 -10.80 2.33 17.64
C LEU A 40 -9.58 3.21 17.99
N ASN A 41 -8.54 2.62 18.58
CA ASN A 41 -7.32 3.34 18.93
C ASN A 41 -6.35 3.52 17.74
N ALA A 42 -6.58 2.83 16.62
CA ALA A 42 -5.71 2.88 15.46
C ALA A 42 -5.60 4.28 14.81
N SER A 43 -6.46 5.25 15.16
CA SER A 43 -6.34 6.62 14.65
C SER A 43 -5.18 7.42 15.25
N GLU A 44 -4.58 6.96 16.36
CA GLU A 44 -3.51 7.67 17.05
C GLU A 44 -2.16 6.96 16.90
N PRO A 45 -1.12 7.64 16.40
CA PRO A 45 0.23 7.09 16.30
C PRO A 45 0.98 7.30 17.62
N GLU A 46 0.51 6.66 18.70
CA GLU A 46 1.00 6.87 20.08
C GLU A 46 2.52 6.68 20.21
N VAL A 47 3.09 5.68 19.54
CA VAL A 47 4.54 5.42 19.58
C VAL A 47 5.31 6.55 18.91
N SER A 48 4.86 7.02 17.75
CA SER A 48 5.49 8.16 17.07
C SER A 48 5.36 9.45 17.87
N ARG A 49 4.21 9.70 18.51
CA ARG A 49 4.01 10.84 19.41
C ARG A 49 5.02 10.80 20.56
N TYR A 50 5.15 9.66 21.24
CA TYR A 50 6.12 9.47 22.30
C TYR A 50 7.56 9.72 21.82
N LEU A 51 7.93 9.21 20.63
CA LEU A 51 9.26 9.44 20.05
C LEU A 51 9.53 10.93 19.77
N MET A 52 8.56 11.65 19.20
CA MET A 52 8.67 13.08 18.89
C MET A 52 8.80 13.93 20.17
N GLU A 53 7.95 13.66 21.17
CA GLU A 53 7.99 14.35 22.48
C GLU A 53 9.32 14.15 23.21
N ASN A 54 10.03 13.06 22.91
CA ASN A 54 11.32 12.72 23.50
C ASN A 54 12.50 12.95 22.53
N GLY A 55 12.32 13.86 21.57
CA GLY A 55 13.43 14.42 20.78
C GLY A 55 13.77 13.71 19.49
N MET A 56 12.92 12.80 18.98
CA MET A 56 13.00 12.38 17.57
C MET A 56 12.76 13.61 16.68
N GLN A 57 13.59 13.78 15.66
CA GLN A 57 13.46 14.84 14.66
C GLN A 57 13.41 14.19 13.30
N VAL A 58 12.44 14.60 12.49
CA VAL A 58 12.24 14.10 11.13
C VAL A 58 12.06 15.30 10.23
N GLU A 59 12.78 15.28 9.12
CA GLU A 59 12.69 16.31 8.08
C GLU A 59 12.56 15.61 6.73
N PHE A 60 11.92 16.29 5.79
CA PHE A 60 11.74 15.84 4.42
C PHE A 60 12.46 16.79 3.45
N PRO A 61 12.68 16.37 2.19
CA PRO A 61 13.29 17.23 1.18
C PRO A 61 12.60 18.59 1.11
N GLU A 62 13.35 19.63 0.77
CA GLU A 62 12.80 20.98 0.58
C GLU A 62 12.01 21.54 1.79
N ASN A 63 12.30 21.07 3.01
CA ASN A 63 11.59 21.42 4.24
C ASN A 63 10.08 21.14 4.18
N LYS A 64 9.66 20.12 3.44
CA LYS A 64 8.26 19.67 3.42
C LYS A 64 7.85 19.23 4.83
N SER A 65 6.61 19.50 5.19
CA SER A 65 6.12 19.33 6.56
C SER A 65 5.90 17.86 6.92
N PHE A 66 5.52 17.04 5.94
CA PHE A 66 5.32 15.60 6.07
C PHE A 66 5.44 14.94 4.69
N ALA A 67 5.43 13.60 4.64
CA ALA A 67 5.41 12.87 3.38
C ALA A 67 4.16 11.99 3.21
N VAL A 68 3.84 11.70 1.95
CA VAL A 68 2.80 10.78 1.53
C VAL A 68 3.44 9.73 0.66
N CYS A 69 3.39 8.47 1.10
CA CYS A 69 3.81 7.33 0.30
C CYS A 69 2.60 6.85 -0.51
N LEU A 70 2.60 7.13 -1.82
CA LEU A 70 1.52 6.74 -2.72
C LEU A 70 1.78 5.35 -3.27
N THR A 71 0.77 4.47 -3.19
CA THR A 71 0.90 3.08 -3.60
C THR A 71 -0.35 2.55 -4.31
N HIS A 72 -0.12 1.62 -5.24
CA HIS A 72 -1.15 0.98 -6.03
C HIS A 72 -0.93 -0.53 -6.12
N ASP A 73 -1.89 -1.30 -5.62
CA ASP A 73 -1.89 -2.75 -5.79
C ASP A 73 -2.60 -3.09 -7.11
N VAL A 74 -1.87 -3.73 -8.02
CA VAL A 74 -2.37 -4.18 -9.32
C VAL A 74 -2.89 -5.62 -9.16
N ASP A 75 -4.07 -5.73 -8.57
CA ASP A 75 -4.74 -7.01 -8.31
C ASP A 75 -5.21 -7.71 -9.58
N ASP A 76 -5.58 -6.94 -10.59
CA ASP A 76 -6.20 -7.43 -11.81
C ASP A 76 -5.80 -6.56 -12.98
N ILE A 77 -5.51 -7.17 -14.11
CA ILE A 77 -5.44 -6.48 -15.41
C ILE A 77 -6.58 -6.89 -16.34
N TYR A 78 -7.36 -7.90 -15.98
CA TYR A 78 -8.55 -8.31 -16.71
C TYR A 78 -9.81 -8.00 -15.89
N PRO A 79 -10.79 -7.28 -16.46
CA PRO A 79 -12.08 -7.08 -15.83
C PRO A 79 -12.75 -8.40 -15.45
N PRO A 80 -13.11 -8.63 -14.17
CA PRO A 80 -13.92 -9.76 -13.78
C PRO A 80 -15.35 -9.62 -14.35
N LEU A 81 -16.08 -10.73 -14.47
CA LEU A 81 -17.45 -10.71 -15.00
C LEU A 81 -18.38 -9.77 -14.23
N SER A 82 -18.23 -9.69 -12.90
CA SER A 82 -18.99 -8.77 -12.05
C SER A 82 -18.80 -7.30 -12.44
N HIS A 83 -17.58 -6.93 -12.85
CA HIS A 83 -17.29 -5.59 -13.33
C HIS A 83 -18.04 -5.25 -14.61
N SER A 84 -18.03 -6.16 -15.60
CA SER A 84 -18.76 -5.96 -16.86
C SER A 84 -20.28 -5.81 -16.64
N LEU A 85 -20.84 -6.61 -15.72
CA LEU A 85 -22.27 -6.53 -15.37
C LEU A 85 -22.62 -5.19 -14.69
N LEU A 86 -21.86 -4.81 -13.67
CA LEU A 86 -22.08 -3.55 -12.94
C LEU A 86 -21.88 -2.33 -13.84
N SER A 87 -20.85 -2.34 -14.67
CA SER A 87 -20.60 -1.26 -15.63
C SER A 87 -21.74 -1.11 -16.63
N SER A 88 -22.27 -2.22 -17.14
CA SER A 88 -23.39 -2.21 -18.09
C SER A 88 -24.67 -1.64 -17.44
N ALA A 89 -24.99 -2.11 -16.23
CA ALA A 89 -26.15 -1.61 -15.48
C ALA A 89 -26.04 -0.11 -15.18
N TYR A 90 -24.85 0.36 -14.80
CA TYR A 90 -24.61 1.78 -14.51
C TYR A 90 -24.71 2.66 -15.76
N SER A 91 -24.15 2.22 -16.89
CA SER A 91 -24.24 2.93 -18.16
C SER A 91 -25.67 3.06 -18.68
N LEU A 92 -26.48 2.01 -18.56
CA LEU A 92 -27.91 2.06 -18.89
C LEU A 92 -28.64 3.13 -18.06
N LYS A 93 -28.34 3.20 -16.76
CA LYS A 93 -28.92 4.21 -15.85
C LYS A 93 -28.53 5.64 -16.24
N ARG A 94 -27.35 5.86 -16.83
CA ARG A 94 -26.83 7.19 -17.21
C ARG A 94 -26.91 7.50 -18.71
N LEU A 95 -27.50 6.62 -19.52
CA LEU A 95 -27.54 6.74 -20.99
C LEU A 95 -26.15 6.97 -21.63
N ASN A 96 -25.08 6.46 -21.00
CA ASN A 96 -23.71 6.63 -21.48
C ASN A 96 -23.15 5.31 -22.04
N PHE A 97 -23.38 5.10 -23.34
CA PHE A 97 -23.05 3.87 -24.06
C PHE A 97 -21.60 3.77 -24.55
N LYS A 98 -20.89 4.91 -24.66
CA LYS A 98 -19.48 4.92 -25.11
C LYS A 98 -18.59 4.19 -24.12
N ASP A 99 -18.81 4.45 -22.83
CA ASP A 99 -18.03 3.81 -21.76
C ASP A 99 -18.36 2.32 -21.66
N SER A 100 -19.60 1.89 -21.92
CA SER A 100 -19.93 0.45 -21.98
C SER A 100 -19.21 -0.26 -23.11
N ALA A 101 -19.03 0.40 -24.25
CA ALA A 101 -18.38 -0.20 -25.41
C ALA A 101 -16.91 -0.52 -25.09
N ALA A 102 -16.16 0.38 -24.44
CA ALA A 102 -14.78 0.10 -24.02
C ALA A 102 -14.71 -1.11 -23.06
N GLN A 103 -15.67 -1.21 -22.13
CA GLN A 103 -15.72 -2.27 -21.11
C GLN A 103 -16.07 -3.66 -21.65
N LEU A 104 -16.68 -3.72 -22.85
CA LEU A 104 -17.09 -4.95 -23.51
C LEU A 104 -16.16 -5.33 -24.67
N LEU A 105 -15.66 -4.34 -25.42
CA LEU A 105 -14.90 -4.56 -26.65
C LEU A 105 -13.41 -4.80 -26.40
N TRP A 106 -12.89 -4.59 -25.19
CA TRP A 106 -11.48 -4.86 -24.88
C TRP A 106 -11.08 -6.30 -25.24
N LYS A 107 -11.94 -7.28 -24.94
CA LYS A 107 -11.70 -8.70 -25.28
C LYS A 107 -11.53 -8.95 -26.78
N LEU A 108 -12.18 -8.13 -27.62
CA LEU A 108 -12.08 -8.23 -29.08
C LEU A 108 -10.86 -7.50 -29.63
N ARG A 109 -10.34 -6.51 -28.90
CA ARG A 109 -9.23 -5.66 -29.32
C ARG A 109 -7.87 -6.10 -28.76
N GLY A 110 -7.86 -6.94 -27.72
CA GLY A 110 -6.66 -7.43 -27.07
C GLY A 110 -6.46 -6.85 -25.67
N ILE A 111 -5.47 -7.38 -24.96
CA ILE A 111 -5.18 -7.05 -23.56
C ILE A 111 -4.87 -5.56 -23.37
N ASP A 112 -4.17 -4.93 -24.32
CA ASP A 112 -3.80 -3.50 -24.27
C ASP A 112 -5.00 -2.54 -24.20
N TYR A 113 -6.19 -3.01 -24.55
CA TYR A 113 -7.43 -2.24 -24.45
C TYR A 113 -8.18 -2.48 -23.14
N SER A 114 -7.61 -3.26 -22.22
CA SER A 114 -8.22 -3.54 -20.93
C SER A 114 -8.40 -2.25 -20.13
N PRO A 115 -9.59 -1.99 -19.58
CA PRO A 115 -9.83 -0.81 -18.75
C PRO A 115 -9.09 -0.86 -17.39
N TYR A 116 -8.43 -1.97 -17.07
CA TYR A 116 -7.62 -2.16 -15.87
C TYR A 116 -6.14 -1.84 -16.11
N LEU A 117 -5.68 -1.80 -17.38
CA LEU A 117 -4.38 -1.24 -17.75
C LEU A 117 -4.47 0.29 -17.79
N ASN A 118 -4.64 0.88 -16.62
CA ASN A 118 -4.90 2.30 -16.43
C ASN A 118 -3.74 3.02 -15.73
N PHE A 119 -2.53 2.44 -15.77
CA PHE A 119 -1.35 2.97 -15.08
C PHE A 119 -0.98 4.37 -15.58
N SER A 120 -0.93 4.59 -16.91
CA SER A 120 -0.71 5.94 -17.48
C SER A 120 -1.71 6.95 -16.94
N LYS A 121 -2.99 6.59 -16.83
CA LYS A 121 -4.03 7.49 -16.32
C LYS A 121 -3.79 7.84 -14.85
N ILE A 122 -3.37 6.88 -14.04
CA ILE A 122 -3.04 7.11 -12.62
C ILE A 122 -1.82 8.05 -12.53
N MET A 123 -0.75 7.74 -13.27
CA MET A 123 0.46 8.56 -13.34
C MET A 123 0.17 9.98 -13.84
N ASP A 124 -0.73 10.16 -14.80
CA ASP A 124 -1.13 11.48 -15.30
C ASP A 124 -1.86 12.32 -14.23
N ILE A 125 -2.70 11.67 -13.41
CA ILE A 125 -3.36 12.33 -12.26
C ILE A 125 -2.29 12.76 -11.25
N GLU A 126 -1.40 11.86 -10.84
CA GLU A 126 -0.36 12.12 -9.85
C GLU A 126 0.64 13.19 -10.33
N ALA A 127 1.08 13.12 -11.59
CA ALA A 127 1.99 14.10 -12.18
C ALA A 127 1.41 15.53 -12.15
N SER A 128 0.08 15.68 -12.24
CA SER A 128 -0.56 16.99 -12.12
C SER A 128 -0.41 17.65 -10.73
N PHE A 129 0.02 16.88 -9.74
CA PHE A 129 0.32 17.30 -8.37
C PHE A 129 1.82 17.21 -8.03
N GLU A 130 2.69 17.03 -9.03
CA GLU A 130 4.13 16.78 -8.82
C GLU A 130 4.39 15.58 -7.88
N ALA A 131 3.54 14.55 -8.00
CA ALA A 131 3.60 13.34 -7.19
C ALA A 131 4.00 12.12 -8.03
N GLU A 132 4.60 11.14 -7.36
CA GLU A 132 4.96 9.82 -7.91
C GLU A 132 4.50 8.72 -6.93
N SER A 133 4.42 7.47 -7.40
CA SER A 133 3.94 6.34 -6.58
C SER A 133 4.61 5.00 -6.91
N SER A 134 4.35 4.00 -6.07
CA SER A 134 4.74 2.61 -6.30
C SER A 134 3.57 1.78 -6.81
N PHE A 135 3.77 1.07 -7.91
CA PHE A 135 2.86 0.02 -8.37
C PHE A 135 3.38 -1.36 -7.96
N TYR A 136 2.58 -2.12 -7.19
CA TYR A 136 2.90 -3.49 -6.80
C TYR A 136 2.18 -4.48 -7.70
N PHE A 137 2.94 -5.37 -8.35
CA PHE A 137 2.41 -6.34 -9.32
C PHE A 137 2.55 -7.79 -8.85
N ILE A 138 1.52 -8.59 -9.09
CA ILE A 138 1.49 -10.01 -8.73
C ILE A 138 2.24 -10.80 -9.79
N THR A 139 3.18 -11.64 -9.34
CA THR A 139 3.88 -12.62 -10.20
C THR A 139 3.61 -14.07 -9.79
N ALA A 140 2.76 -14.26 -8.79
CA ALA A 140 2.36 -15.56 -8.29
C ALA A 140 1.48 -16.32 -9.31
N GLU A 141 1.75 -17.60 -9.50
CA GLU A 141 0.99 -18.47 -10.42
C GLU A 141 -0.38 -18.90 -9.86
N ALA A 142 -0.60 -18.74 -8.55
CA ALA A 142 -1.81 -19.21 -7.87
C ALA A 142 -2.36 -18.17 -6.88
N ASP A 143 -3.68 -18.07 -6.85
CA ASP A 143 -4.45 -17.16 -6.00
C ASP A 143 -5.74 -17.86 -5.53
N PRO A 144 -6.26 -17.55 -4.33
CA PRO A 144 -7.44 -18.22 -3.77
C PRO A 144 -8.73 -18.01 -4.58
N ILE A 145 -8.85 -16.94 -5.37
CA ILE A 145 -10.06 -16.64 -6.14
C ILE A 145 -9.92 -17.11 -7.57
N ARG A 146 -8.89 -16.64 -8.27
CA ARG A 146 -8.70 -16.89 -9.70
C ARG A 146 -7.27 -16.62 -10.12
N PHE A 147 -6.85 -17.22 -11.23
CA PHE A 147 -5.66 -16.75 -11.94
C PHE A 147 -5.84 -15.26 -12.31
N ARG A 148 -4.88 -14.42 -11.92
CA ARG A 148 -4.97 -12.96 -12.05
C ARG A 148 -4.41 -12.50 -13.38
N TYR A 149 -3.13 -12.76 -13.63
CA TYR A 149 -2.45 -12.51 -14.91
C TYR A 149 -1.02 -13.06 -14.91
N ASP A 150 -0.45 -13.22 -16.10
CA ASP A 150 0.99 -13.37 -16.29
C ASP A 150 1.65 -12.00 -16.39
N ILE A 151 2.74 -11.80 -15.66
CA ILE A 151 3.44 -10.51 -15.60
C ILE A 151 4.13 -10.18 -16.93
N GLU A 152 4.53 -11.21 -17.67
CA GLU A 152 5.15 -11.11 -19.00
C GLU A 152 4.21 -10.50 -20.04
N ASP A 153 2.88 -10.68 -19.89
CA ASP A 153 1.89 -10.10 -20.80
C ASP A 153 1.85 -8.56 -20.75
N ILE A 154 2.41 -7.95 -19.70
CA ILE A 154 2.38 -6.51 -19.46
C ILE A 154 3.76 -5.88 -19.38
N GLU A 155 4.82 -6.56 -19.85
CA GLU A 155 6.21 -6.08 -19.82
C GLU A 155 6.35 -4.64 -20.32
N HIS A 156 5.73 -4.31 -21.47
CA HIS A 156 5.74 -2.95 -22.02
C HIS A 156 5.14 -1.91 -21.07
N HIS A 157 4.05 -2.25 -20.39
CA HIS A 157 3.39 -1.33 -19.43
C HIS A 157 4.24 -1.14 -18.18
N LEU A 158 4.96 -2.17 -17.74
CA LEU A 158 5.93 -2.02 -16.64
C LEU A 158 7.09 -1.12 -17.06
N GLY A 159 7.61 -1.29 -18.28
CA GLY A 159 8.63 -0.41 -18.86
C GLY A 159 8.17 1.05 -18.86
N GLU A 160 6.94 1.33 -19.29
CA GLU A 160 6.37 2.68 -19.28
C GLU A 160 6.32 3.29 -17.87
N VAL A 161 5.89 2.52 -16.86
CA VAL A 161 5.87 2.97 -15.45
C VAL A 161 7.26 3.43 -15.02
N LEU A 162 8.29 2.65 -15.36
CA LEU A 162 9.68 2.96 -15.00
C LEU A 162 10.25 4.15 -15.77
N ASP A 163 10.04 4.19 -17.08
CA ASP A 163 10.55 5.25 -17.96
C ASP A 163 9.97 6.62 -17.58
N ARG A 164 8.76 6.63 -16.98
CA ARG A 164 8.12 7.84 -16.48
C ARG A 164 8.56 8.26 -15.08
N GLY A 165 9.30 7.42 -14.35
CA GLY A 165 9.81 7.72 -13.00
C GLY A 165 9.06 7.06 -11.85
N TRP A 166 8.03 6.26 -12.11
CA TRP A 166 7.29 5.55 -11.07
C TRP A 166 7.97 4.24 -10.68
N GLU A 167 7.70 3.78 -9.47
CA GLU A 167 8.27 2.55 -8.97
C GLU A 167 7.43 1.32 -9.39
N VAL A 168 8.14 0.22 -9.69
CA VAL A 168 7.57 -1.13 -9.80
C VAL A 168 8.08 -1.99 -8.65
N GLY A 169 7.17 -2.45 -7.80
CA GLY A 169 7.44 -3.35 -6.68
C GLY A 169 6.76 -4.71 -6.83
N LEU A 170 7.12 -5.68 -5.99
CA LEU A 170 6.48 -7.00 -5.99
C LEU A 170 5.22 -6.98 -5.11
N HIS A 171 4.10 -7.43 -5.68
CA HIS A 171 2.90 -7.81 -4.93
C HIS A 171 2.93 -9.32 -4.63
N GLY A 172 3.37 -9.69 -3.43
CA GLY A 172 3.61 -11.10 -3.07
C GLY A 172 2.35 -11.96 -3.14
N GLY A 173 2.49 -13.19 -3.62
CA GLY A 173 1.41 -14.14 -3.79
C GLY A 173 0.72 -14.54 -2.48
N TYR A 174 -0.59 -14.79 -2.55
CA TYR A 174 -1.38 -15.22 -1.39
C TYR A 174 -0.77 -16.44 -0.67
N TYR A 175 -0.29 -17.43 -1.42
CA TYR A 175 0.29 -18.69 -0.89
C TYR A 175 1.82 -18.64 -0.70
N SER A 176 2.42 -17.46 -0.83
CA SER A 176 3.88 -17.28 -0.82
C SER A 176 4.40 -16.57 0.41
N TYR A 177 3.55 -15.82 1.12
CA TYR A 177 3.90 -14.93 2.24
C TYR A 177 4.73 -15.55 3.38
N ASP A 178 4.66 -16.87 3.58
CA ASP A 178 5.34 -17.63 4.62
C ASP A 178 6.43 -18.56 4.07
N SER A 179 6.80 -18.39 2.79
CA SER A 179 7.76 -19.25 2.09
C SER A 179 8.89 -18.43 1.44
N PRO A 180 10.12 -18.46 2.01
CA PRO A 180 11.28 -17.80 1.43
C PRO A 180 11.54 -18.15 -0.04
N ASP A 181 11.43 -19.45 -0.37
CA ASP A 181 11.70 -19.93 -1.73
C ASP A 181 10.68 -19.41 -2.75
N LYS A 182 9.40 -19.32 -2.37
CA LYS A 182 8.36 -18.79 -3.27
C LYS A 182 8.51 -17.29 -3.48
N ILE A 183 8.72 -16.53 -2.40
CA ILE A 183 8.96 -15.09 -2.49
C ILE A 183 10.18 -14.78 -3.36
N LYS A 184 11.27 -15.55 -3.19
CA LYS A 184 12.47 -15.40 -4.02
C LYS A 184 12.18 -15.66 -5.49
N LYS A 185 11.43 -16.72 -5.82
CA LYS A 185 11.04 -17.02 -7.22
C LYS A 185 10.15 -15.95 -7.83
N GLU A 186 9.15 -15.46 -7.08
CA GLU A 186 8.26 -14.38 -7.52
C GLU A 186 9.04 -13.08 -7.79
N LYS A 187 10.02 -12.78 -6.94
CA LYS A 187 10.95 -11.66 -7.14
C LYS A 187 11.82 -11.86 -8.38
N GLU A 188 12.47 -13.01 -8.51
CA GLU A 188 13.31 -13.33 -9.67
C GLU A 188 12.55 -13.25 -10.99
N ARG A 189 11.27 -13.69 -11.01
CA ARG A 189 10.39 -13.56 -12.18
C ARG A 189 10.13 -12.10 -12.52
N LEU A 190 9.79 -11.25 -11.55
CA LEU A 190 9.60 -9.81 -11.80
C LEU A 190 10.90 -9.13 -12.25
N GLU A 191 12.03 -9.41 -11.59
CA GLU A 191 13.33 -8.87 -11.98
C GLU A 191 13.75 -9.28 -13.39
N ALA A 192 13.41 -10.49 -13.83
CA ALA A 192 13.68 -10.96 -15.19
C ALA A 192 12.90 -10.19 -16.24
N VAL A 193 11.63 -9.85 -15.98
CA VAL A 193 10.79 -9.03 -16.88
C VAL A 193 11.30 -7.58 -16.93
N LEU A 194 11.70 -7.01 -15.79
CA LEU A 194 12.14 -5.62 -15.72
C LEU A 194 13.60 -5.40 -16.13
N GLY A 195 14.43 -6.44 -16.12
CA GLY A 195 15.88 -6.34 -16.29
C GLY A 195 16.59 -5.56 -15.16
N LYS A 196 15.93 -5.36 -14.02
CA LYS A 196 16.47 -4.59 -12.88
C LYS A 196 16.07 -5.21 -11.54
N LYS A 197 16.72 -4.76 -10.47
CA LYS A 197 16.41 -5.17 -9.10
C LYS A 197 15.10 -4.58 -8.60
N VAL A 198 14.35 -5.38 -7.84
CA VAL A 198 13.12 -4.98 -7.17
C VAL A 198 13.39 -4.89 -5.67
N ILE A 199 13.14 -3.73 -5.08
CA ILE A 199 13.45 -3.46 -3.68
C ILE A 199 12.23 -3.32 -2.78
N GLY A 200 11.08 -2.95 -3.35
CA GLY A 200 9.81 -2.75 -2.66
C GLY A 200 8.89 -3.96 -2.70
N PHE A 201 8.14 -4.15 -1.61
CA PHE A 201 7.22 -5.27 -1.44
C PHE A 201 5.90 -4.85 -0.79
N ARG A 202 4.82 -5.48 -1.23
CA ARG A 202 3.49 -5.47 -0.61
C ARG A 202 2.91 -6.87 -0.72
N ASN A 203 2.44 -7.47 0.36
CA ASN A 203 1.85 -8.80 0.26
C ASN A 203 0.35 -8.76 -0.06
N HIS A 204 -0.10 -9.67 -0.90
CA HIS A 204 -1.51 -9.81 -1.23
C HIS A 204 -2.35 -10.10 0.02
N TYR A 205 -3.52 -9.45 0.10
CA TYR A 205 -4.43 -9.48 1.25
C TYR A 205 -3.84 -8.92 2.55
N LEU A 206 -2.71 -8.22 2.51
CA LEU A 206 -1.95 -7.84 3.69
C LEU A 206 -1.65 -9.05 4.61
N ARG A 207 -1.48 -10.25 4.02
CA ARG A 207 -1.10 -11.42 4.82
C ARG A 207 0.29 -11.19 5.39
N PHE A 208 0.42 -11.32 6.70
CA PHE A 208 1.60 -10.91 7.41
C PHE A 208 1.75 -11.70 8.71
N LYS A 209 2.97 -12.13 9.02
CA LYS A 209 3.29 -12.83 10.26
C LYS A 209 4.48 -12.16 10.94
N THR A 210 4.23 -11.60 12.13
CA THR A 210 5.26 -10.95 12.95
C THR A 210 6.10 -12.01 13.68
N PRO A 211 7.45 -11.98 13.65
CA PRO A 211 8.32 -11.15 12.81
C PRO A 211 8.73 -11.85 11.49
N ASP A 212 8.30 -13.09 11.28
CA ASP A 212 8.76 -13.98 10.20
C ASP A 212 8.68 -13.35 8.81
N SER A 213 7.60 -12.64 8.48
CA SER A 213 7.45 -11.99 7.17
C SER A 213 8.58 -10.99 6.90
N TRP A 214 8.98 -10.18 7.88
CA TRP A 214 10.11 -9.26 7.72
C TRP A 214 11.44 -10.00 7.52
N GLU A 215 11.68 -11.07 8.28
CA GLU A 215 12.91 -11.89 8.13
C GLU A 215 13.00 -12.55 6.75
N ILE A 216 11.87 -13.07 6.26
CA ILE A 216 11.75 -13.67 4.93
C ILE A 216 12.08 -12.63 3.85
N LEU A 217 11.49 -11.43 3.94
CA LEU A 217 11.68 -10.37 2.95
C LEU A 217 13.10 -9.82 2.97
N ALA A 218 13.67 -9.60 4.16
CA ALA A 218 15.08 -9.20 4.32
C ALA A 218 16.02 -10.26 3.70
N SER A 219 15.76 -11.55 3.94
CA SER A 219 16.55 -12.65 3.39
C SER A 219 16.40 -12.80 1.86
N ALA A 220 15.25 -12.42 1.30
CA ALA A 220 15.02 -12.32 -0.14
C ALA A 220 15.61 -11.04 -0.78
N GLY A 221 16.26 -10.19 0.03
CA GLY A 221 16.94 -8.97 -0.40
C GLY A 221 15.99 -7.83 -0.77
N PHE A 222 14.78 -7.79 -0.21
CA PHE A 222 13.96 -6.57 -0.26
C PHE A 222 14.53 -5.53 0.70
N SER A 223 14.45 -4.27 0.29
CA SER A 223 14.94 -3.15 1.09
C SER A 223 13.86 -2.59 2.00
N TYR A 224 12.60 -2.62 1.54
CA TYR A 224 11.47 -2.18 2.33
C TYR A 224 10.22 -3.05 2.10
N ASP A 225 9.37 -3.09 3.12
CA ASP A 225 8.02 -3.65 3.06
C ASP A 225 7.03 -2.53 3.37
N SER A 226 5.88 -2.58 2.71
CA SER A 226 4.76 -1.68 3.03
C SER A 226 3.51 -2.43 3.49
N THR A 227 3.56 -3.76 3.60
CA THR A 227 2.42 -4.64 3.92
C THR A 227 1.76 -4.31 5.27
N PHE A 228 2.52 -3.80 6.24
CA PHE A 228 2.08 -3.75 7.62
C PHE A 228 1.01 -2.68 7.87
N GLY A 229 -0.25 -3.09 7.80
CA GLY A 229 -1.42 -2.26 8.08
C GLY A 229 -2.64 -3.08 8.47
N HIS A 230 -3.80 -2.43 8.59
CA HIS A 230 -5.06 -3.09 8.90
C HIS A 230 -5.84 -3.46 7.63
N ARG A 231 -6.30 -4.71 7.53
CA ARG A 231 -7.10 -5.16 6.37
C ARG A 231 -8.50 -4.57 6.34
N TYR A 232 -9.13 -4.45 7.51
CA TYR A 232 -10.56 -4.16 7.68
C TYR A 232 -10.84 -2.80 8.32
N SER A 233 -9.81 -1.97 8.48
CA SER A 233 -9.92 -0.60 8.98
C SER A 233 -8.79 0.26 8.40
N VAL A 234 -8.73 1.53 8.83
CA VAL A 234 -7.65 2.46 8.51
C VAL A 234 -7.02 2.95 9.82
N GLY A 235 -5.72 3.26 9.80
CA GLY A 235 -4.99 3.72 10.99
C GLY A 235 -3.57 3.15 11.12
N PHE A 236 -2.91 3.50 12.22
CA PHE A 236 -1.52 3.20 12.55
C PHE A 236 -1.41 1.90 13.35
N ARG A 237 -1.16 0.77 12.66
CA ARG A 237 -1.18 -0.59 13.25
C ARG A 237 -0.30 -0.77 14.49
N ASN A 238 0.89 -0.16 14.52
CA ASN A 238 1.80 -0.22 15.66
C ASN A 238 2.09 1.18 16.25
N GLY A 239 1.13 2.09 16.13
CA GLY A 239 1.28 3.46 16.64
C GLY A 239 2.38 4.25 15.94
N MET A 240 2.87 3.79 14.78
CA MET A 240 3.90 4.46 14.00
C MET A 240 3.29 5.19 12.81
N CYS A 241 3.62 6.47 12.67
CA CYS A 241 3.48 7.23 11.43
C CYS A 241 4.85 7.51 10.78
N HIS A 242 5.92 6.85 11.21
CA HIS A 242 7.26 6.99 10.65
C HIS A 242 7.77 5.62 10.19
N PRO A 243 8.47 5.53 9.04
CA PRO A 243 9.19 4.32 8.67
C PRO A 243 10.16 3.87 9.76
N PHE A 244 10.30 2.56 9.94
CA PHE A 244 11.12 1.99 11.01
C PHE A 244 11.74 0.67 10.59
N SER A 245 12.91 0.33 11.14
CA SER A 245 13.40 -1.05 11.02
C SER A 245 12.76 -1.91 12.12
N PRO A 246 12.08 -3.02 11.79
CA PRO A 246 11.46 -3.88 12.79
C PRO A 246 12.48 -4.46 13.76
N TYR A 247 12.02 -4.83 14.96
CA TYR A 247 12.85 -5.49 15.98
C TYR A 247 12.31 -6.89 16.26
N ASN A 248 13.16 -7.90 16.09
CA ASN A 248 12.82 -9.28 16.38
C ASN A 248 13.04 -9.59 17.86
N LEU A 249 11.95 -9.79 18.60
CA LEU A 249 11.98 -10.11 20.03
C LEU A 249 12.58 -11.50 20.32
N ASN A 250 12.49 -12.44 19.38
CA ASN A 250 13.05 -13.78 19.55
C ASN A 250 14.58 -13.78 19.49
N THR A 251 15.17 -12.90 18.67
CA THR A 251 16.63 -12.81 18.49
C THR A 251 17.26 -11.63 19.21
N GLY A 252 16.46 -10.66 19.67
CA GLY A 252 16.93 -9.43 20.30
C GLY A 252 17.69 -8.52 19.32
N LYS A 253 17.32 -8.52 18.04
CA LYS A 253 18.02 -7.77 16.98
C LYS A 253 17.05 -7.04 16.07
N LYS A 254 17.55 -5.97 15.43
CA LYS A 254 16.85 -5.32 14.32
C LYS A 254 16.85 -6.23 13.10
N ILE A 255 15.78 -6.20 12.33
CA ILE A 255 15.68 -6.86 11.04
C ILE A 255 16.16 -5.90 9.96
N ALA A 256 16.94 -6.39 9.00
CA ALA A 256 17.54 -5.60 7.93
C ALA A 256 16.55 -5.28 6.79
N ILE A 257 15.43 -4.67 7.15
CA ILE A 257 14.38 -4.18 6.23
C ILE A 257 13.76 -2.91 6.84
N LEU A 258 13.32 -1.98 5.99
CA LEU A 258 12.53 -0.83 6.41
C LEU A 258 11.04 -1.17 6.27
N GLU A 259 10.25 -1.02 7.33
CA GLU A 259 8.80 -1.02 7.21
C GLU A 259 8.31 0.41 6.93
N ILE A 260 7.46 0.56 5.93
CA ILE A 260 6.71 1.79 5.59
C ILE A 260 5.22 1.48 5.82
N PRO A 261 4.69 1.67 7.05
CA PRO A 261 3.39 1.13 7.44
C PRO A 261 2.25 1.63 6.57
N LEU A 262 1.32 0.74 6.24
CA LEU A 262 0.09 1.10 5.53
C LEU A 262 -0.94 1.70 6.49
N VAL A 263 -1.39 2.92 6.17
CA VAL A 263 -2.35 3.66 7.00
C VAL A 263 -3.75 3.65 6.39
N VAL A 264 -3.86 3.93 5.10
CA VAL A 264 -5.16 4.00 4.41
C VAL A 264 -5.15 3.09 3.19
N MET A 265 -6.09 2.16 3.15
CA MET A 265 -6.40 1.37 1.97
C MET A 265 -7.84 1.64 1.55
N ASP A 266 -8.02 1.97 0.29
CA ASP A 266 -9.31 2.31 -0.33
C ASP A 266 -10.42 1.28 0.01
N THR A 267 -10.17 -0.02 -0.12
CA THR A 267 -11.15 -1.07 0.17
C THR A 267 -11.60 -1.09 1.62
N ALA A 268 -10.68 -0.92 2.57
CA ALA A 268 -11.02 -0.85 3.98
C ALA A 268 -11.79 0.45 4.30
N LEU A 269 -11.34 1.57 3.73
CA LEU A 269 -11.94 2.87 3.96
C LEU A 269 -13.40 2.93 3.49
N PHE A 270 -13.67 2.47 2.27
CA PHE A 270 -15.02 2.48 1.70
C PHE A 270 -15.91 1.37 2.27
N ALA A 271 -15.36 0.25 2.72
CA ALA A 271 -16.14 -0.78 3.41
C ALA A 271 -16.63 -0.33 4.79
N THR A 272 -15.89 0.56 5.45
CA THR A 272 -16.18 1.02 6.82
C THR A 272 -16.77 2.43 6.90
N SER A 273 -16.90 3.15 5.79
CA SER A 273 -17.51 4.48 5.72
C SER A 273 -18.92 4.41 5.14
N LYS A 274 -19.88 5.13 5.73
CA LYS A 274 -21.28 5.17 5.27
C LYS A 274 -21.52 6.16 4.15
N SER A 275 -20.63 7.13 3.95
CA SER A 275 -20.70 8.11 2.87
C SER A 275 -19.32 8.53 2.36
N PHE A 276 -19.31 9.27 1.24
CA PHE A 276 -18.10 9.89 0.71
C PHE A 276 -17.51 10.90 1.70
N GLU A 277 -18.36 11.68 2.36
CA GLU A 277 -17.97 12.68 3.35
C GLU A 277 -17.31 12.02 4.57
N GLU A 278 -17.86 10.90 5.05
CA GLU A 278 -17.24 10.15 6.15
C GLU A 278 -15.88 9.57 5.74
N ALA A 279 -15.77 8.99 4.55
CA ALA A 279 -14.49 8.49 4.03
C ALA A 279 -13.45 9.61 3.90
N TRP A 280 -13.89 10.79 3.45
CA TRP A 280 -13.06 11.98 3.37
C TRP A 280 -12.60 12.47 4.75
N GLU A 281 -13.51 12.69 5.69
CA GLU A 281 -13.14 13.21 7.02
C GLU A 281 -12.21 12.26 7.78
N ARG A 282 -12.42 10.95 7.66
CA ARG A 282 -11.52 9.93 8.26
C ARG A 282 -10.12 10.01 7.65
N THR A 283 -10.02 10.08 6.32
CA THR A 283 -8.73 10.19 5.62
C THR A 283 -8.03 11.50 5.95
N LYS A 284 -8.76 12.61 5.92
CA LYS A 284 -8.28 13.95 6.27
C LYS A 284 -7.72 13.98 7.69
N SER A 285 -8.42 13.39 8.66
CA SER A 285 -7.96 13.31 10.05
C SER A 285 -6.61 12.59 10.16
N LEU A 286 -6.45 11.44 9.50
CA LEU A 286 -5.19 10.69 9.49
C LEU A 286 -4.04 11.46 8.83
N ILE A 287 -4.32 12.19 7.74
CA ILE A 287 -3.36 13.10 7.09
C ILE A 287 -2.94 14.21 8.06
N ASP A 288 -3.90 14.88 8.70
CA ASP A 288 -3.63 15.98 9.63
C ASP A 288 -2.82 15.51 10.85
N THR A 289 -3.15 14.34 11.42
CA THR A 289 -2.37 13.72 12.50
C THR A 289 -0.95 13.41 12.07
N THR A 290 -0.76 12.83 10.88
CA THR A 290 0.57 12.55 10.34
C THR A 290 1.38 13.82 10.13
N ALA A 291 0.76 14.85 9.55
CA ALA A 291 1.39 16.14 9.32
C ALA A 291 1.84 16.83 10.60
N SER A 292 1.05 16.71 11.67
CA SER A 292 1.38 17.29 12.98
C SER A 292 2.60 16.66 13.67
N LEU A 293 3.04 15.49 13.19
CA LEU A 293 4.14 14.72 13.74
C LEU A 293 5.33 14.59 12.77
N ASN A 294 5.32 15.31 11.65
CA ASN A 294 6.34 15.17 10.60
C ASN A 294 6.50 13.71 10.14
N GLY A 295 5.38 12.99 10.00
CA GLY A 295 5.37 11.58 9.61
C GLY A 295 5.26 11.33 8.10
N VAL A 296 5.12 10.04 7.77
CA VAL A 296 4.82 9.50 6.44
C VAL A 296 3.45 8.80 6.51
N ILE A 297 2.51 9.20 5.66
CA ILE A 297 1.23 8.50 5.51
C ILE A 297 1.23 7.69 4.22
N THR A 298 1.06 6.39 4.35
CA THR A 298 0.97 5.49 3.19
C THR A 298 -0.48 5.29 2.77
N LEU A 299 -0.73 5.56 1.49
CA LEU A 299 -2.03 5.46 0.85
C LEU A 299 -2.02 4.37 -0.21
N LEU A 300 -2.96 3.43 -0.13
CA LEU A 300 -3.14 2.35 -1.09
C LEU A 300 -4.47 2.50 -1.83
N TRP A 301 -4.39 2.71 -3.14
CA TRP A 301 -5.53 2.69 -4.06
C TRP A 301 -5.35 1.63 -5.13
N HIS A 302 -6.30 0.71 -5.26
CA HIS A 302 -6.18 -0.36 -6.24
C HIS A 302 -6.50 0.15 -7.65
N ASN A 303 -5.82 -0.39 -8.67
CA ASN A 303 -6.00 0.01 -10.07
C ASN A 303 -7.46 -0.17 -10.56
N PHE A 304 -8.20 -1.15 -10.03
CA PHE A 304 -9.61 -1.35 -10.38
C PHE A 304 -10.47 -0.12 -10.06
N ALA A 305 -10.08 0.75 -9.11
CA ALA A 305 -10.83 1.94 -8.76
C ALA A 305 -10.94 2.92 -9.95
N PHE A 306 -9.93 2.92 -10.82
CA PHE A 306 -9.81 3.83 -11.97
C PHE A 306 -10.40 3.27 -13.26
N SER A 307 -10.86 2.01 -13.22
CA SER A 307 -11.31 1.25 -14.39
C SER A 307 -12.76 1.49 -14.80
N CYS A 308 -13.60 2.12 -13.96
CA CYS A 308 -15.03 2.30 -14.26
C CYS A 308 -15.71 3.49 -13.57
N ASN A 309 -16.82 3.94 -14.16
CA ASN A 309 -17.59 5.09 -13.69
C ASN A 309 -18.41 4.83 -12.42
N PHE A 310 -18.81 3.59 -12.14
CA PHE A 310 -19.58 3.32 -10.92
C PHE A 310 -18.72 3.46 -9.65
N ARG A 311 -17.39 3.46 -9.79
CA ARG A 311 -16.41 3.78 -8.74
C ARG A 311 -15.92 5.23 -8.80
N GLN A 312 -16.60 6.13 -9.51
CA GLN A 312 -16.19 7.53 -9.62
C GLN A 312 -15.98 8.22 -8.25
N GLY A 313 -16.69 7.81 -7.20
CA GLY A 313 -16.46 8.30 -5.84
C GLY A 313 -15.07 7.95 -5.28
N TRP A 314 -14.48 6.82 -5.67
CA TRP A 314 -13.14 6.41 -5.23
C TRP A 314 -12.06 7.26 -5.88
N VAL A 315 -12.19 7.50 -7.20
CA VAL A 315 -11.29 8.38 -7.96
C VAL A 315 -11.38 9.81 -7.45
N LYS A 316 -12.60 10.33 -7.24
CA LYS A 316 -12.81 11.68 -6.68
C LYS A 316 -12.19 11.84 -5.30
N LEU A 317 -12.25 10.80 -4.47
CA LEU A 317 -11.65 10.86 -3.14
C LEU A 317 -10.12 10.89 -3.25
N TYR A 318 -9.55 10.08 -4.13
CA TYR A 318 -8.12 10.04 -4.39
C TYR A 318 -7.60 11.40 -4.89
N GLU A 319 -8.22 11.99 -5.92
CA GLU A 319 -7.89 13.34 -6.42
C GLU A 319 -8.00 14.40 -5.31
N LYS A 320 -9.04 14.32 -4.48
CA LYS A 320 -9.24 15.24 -3.34
C LYS A 320 -8.13 15.10 -2.29
N VAL A 321 -7.66 13.88 -2.03
CA VAL A 321 -6.53 13.61 -1.13
C VAL A 321 -5.24 14.19 -1.68
N LEU A 322 -4.93 13.96 -2.96
CA LEU A 322 -3.74 14.53 -3.60
C LEU A 322 -3.74 16.07 -3.55
N GLN A 323 -4.86 16.70 -3.91
CA GLN A 323 -5.03 18.16 -3.81
C GLN A 323 -4.78 18.66 -2.40
N TYR A 324 -5.37 18.02 -1.38
CA TYR A 324 -5.22 18.43 0.00
C TYR A 324 -3.79 18.28 0.52
N CYS A 325 -3.12 17.18 0.18
CA CYS A 325 -1.72 16.95 0.55
C CYS A 325 -0.79 17.96 -0.15
N SER A 326 -1.02 18.26 -1.43
CA SER A 326 -0.30 19.31 -2.17
C SER A 326 -0.45 20.67 -1.48
N GLU A 327 -1.69 21.09 -1.16
CA GLU A 327 -1.97 22.36 -0.47
C GLU A 327 -1.32 22.47 0.91
N LYS A 328 -1.13 21.34 1.61
CA LYS A 328 -0.40 21.29 2.89
C LYS A 328 1.12 21.24 2.74
N GLY A 329 1.64 21.21 1.52
CA GLY A 329 3.08 21.13 1.25
C GLY A 329 3.68 19.78 1.59
N ALA A 330 2.95 18.69 1.36
CA ALA A 330 3.47 17.33 1.51
C ALA A 330 4.53 17.01 0.45
N TRP A 331 5.49 16.15 0.81
CA TRP A 331 6.30 15.43 -0.18
C TRP A 331 5.56 14.15 -0.59
N MET A 332 5.02 14.10 -1.81
CA MET A 332 4.22 12.97 -2.30
C MET A 332 5.05 12.14 -3.27
N THR A 333 5.36 10.89 -2.91
CA THR A 333 6.32 10.08 -3.67
C THR A 333 6.13 8.57 -3.46
N SER A 334 6.97 7.77 -4.13
CA SER A 334 6.99 6.31 -4.06
C SER A 334 7.63 5.78 -2.77
N GLY A 335 7.37 4.51 -2.46
CA GLY A 335 8.03 3.78 -1.37
C GLY A 335 9.54 3.70 -1.54
N GLU A 336 10.05 3.53 -2.75
CA GLU A 336 11.48 3.55 -3.07
C GLU A 336 12.13 4.89 -2.69
N GLU A 337 11.51 6.03 -3.01
CA GLU A 337 12.05 7.34 -2.65
C GLU A 337 11.97 7.61 -1.14
N ILE A 338 10.89 7.19 -0.48
CA ILE A 338 10.81 7.21 0.99
C ILE A 338 11.94 6.36 1.59
N TYR A 339 12.17 5.15 1.08
CA TYR A 339 13.24 4.27 1.54
C TYR A 339 14.62 4.91 1.36
N ARG A 340 14.92 5.46 0.16
CA ARG A 340 16.20 6.11 -0.13
C ARG A 340 16.46 7.27 0.83
N TRP A 341 15.46 8.12 1.04
CA TRP A 341 15.56 9.23 1.99
C TRP A 341 15.80 8.77 3.44
N TRP A 342 15.12 7.69 3.86
CA TRP A 342 15.28 7.16 5.21
C TRP A 342 16.62 6.44 5.41
N ALA A 343 17.07 5.69 4.40
CA ALA A 343 18.31 4.91 4.43
C ALA A 343 19.54 5.83 4.49
N ASP A 344 19.54 6.95 3.78
CA ASP A 344 20.65 7.91 3.78
C ASP A 344 20.84 8.63 5.13
N ARG A 345 19.85 8.54 6.03
CA ARG A 345 19.80 9.24 7.32
C ARG A 345 19.87 8.31 8.54
N SER A 346 19.91 6.99 8.35
CA SER A 346 19.78 5.99 9.44
C SER A 346 21.08 5.38 9.97
#